data_AF-A0A1B6KKA9-F1
#
_entry.id   AF-A0A1B6KKA9-F1
#
_cell.length_a   1.000
_cell.length_b   1.000
_cell.length_c   1.000
_cell.angle_alpha   90.00
_cell.angle_beta   90.00
_cell.angle_gamma   90.00
#
_symmetry.space_group_name_H-M   'P 1'
#
loop_
_entity.id
_entity.type
_entity.pdbx_description
1 polymer ?
#
loop_
_entity_poly.entity_id
_entity_poly.type
_entity_poly.pdbx_seq_one_letter_code
_entity_poly.pdbx_strand_id
1 'polypeptide(L)'
;STTQVVTRIKILSKIMAALRVLLVFPLLAALRVEATGKCNKDIINKILASNNCPFGVLAKLSNMGVFTQAVLPTVEVSDAVDCFSGFVYPPFGPFARARANIFFKDTSLRMVNYYQQEQSCGQLIESYEGGQYNIYFLNIDDTSATYYRCVDDENAVGEDFGGCVIPVSKAQDPAAKAAIASCKQTLADVG
;
A
#
# COMPACT_ATOMS: atom_id res chain seq x y z
N SER A 1 -55.45 27.90 -12.74
CA SER A 1 -54.55 26.99 -13.46
C SER A 1 -53.11 27.28 -13.07
N THR A 2 -52.74 27.07 -11.79
CA THR A 2 -51.48 27.60 -11.23
C THR A 2 -50.80 26.63 -10.26
N THR A 3 -51.48 25.53 -9.90
CA THR A 3 -51.01 24.59 -8.86
C THR A 3 -50.13 23.47 -9.41
N GLN A 4 -50.08 23.26 -10.74
CA GLN A 4 -49.32 22.15 -11.34
C GLN A 4 -47.84 22.48 -11.62
N VAL A 5 -47.43 23.74 -11.59
CA VAL A 5 -46.07 24.16 -11.97
C VAL A 5 -45.07 24.04 -10.82
N VAL A 6 -45.51 24.24 -9.58
CA VAL A 6 -44.62 24.29 -8.39
C VAL A 6 -44.09 22.89 -8.02
N THR A 7 -44.83 21.82 -8.31
CA THR A 7 -44.44 20.45 -7.95
C THR A 7 -43.31 19.90 -8.83
N ARG A 8 -43.19 20.36 -10.08
CA ARG A 8 -42.13 19.88 -11.00
C ARG A 8 -40.73 20.39 -10.63
N ILE A 9 -40.61 21.56 -9.98
CA ILE A 9 -39.31 22.16 -9.64
C ILE A 9 -38.66 21.44 -8.45
N LYS A 10 -39.44 20.95 -7.47
CA LYS A 10 -38.90 20.21 -6.32
C LYS A 10 -38.36 18.81 -6.67
N ILE A 11 -38.84 18.20 -7.77
CA ILE A 11 -38.39 16.86 -8.19
C ILE A 11 -37.03 16.94 -8.90
N LEU A 12 -36.80 17.98 -9.73
CA LEU A 12 -35.52 18.20 -10.40
C LEU A 12 -34.38 18.53 -9.42
N SER A 13 -34.66 19.21 -8.30
CA SER A 13 -33.66 19.50 -7.27
C SER A 13 -33.19 18.26 -6.49
N LYS A 14 -34.02 17.22 -6.36
CA LYS A 14 -33.62 15.98 -5.67
C LYS A 14 -32.81 15.03 -6.55
N ILE A 15 -33.05 15.05 -7.87
CA ILE A 15 -32.30 14.21 -8.83
C ILE A 15 -30.85 14.70 -8.99
N MET A 16 -30.59 16.01 -8.91
CA MET A 16 -29.22 16.54 -8.96
C MET A 16 -28.40 16.30 -7.67
N ALA A 17 -29.05 16.08 -6.53
CA ALA A 17 -28.35 15.71 -5.30
C ALA A 17 -27.96 14.22 -5.27
N ALA A 18 -28.80 13.35 -5.85
CA ALA A 18 -28.49 11.92 -5.97
C ALA A 18 -27.41 11.63 -7.03
N LEU A 19 -27.30 12.48 -8.07
CA LEU A 19 -26.31 12.30 -9.14
C LEU A 19 -24.89 12.76 -8.74
N ARG A 20 -24.73 13.48 -7.62
CA ARG A 20 -23.40 13.86 -7.09
C ARG A 20 -22.74 12.81 -6.19
N VAL A 21 -23.48 11.77 -5.79
CA VAL A 21 -22.94 10.71 -4.90
C VAL A 21 -22.39 9.50 -5.71
N LEU A 22 -22.66 9.44 -7.01
CA LEU A 22 -22.20 8.36 -7.90
C LEU A 22 -20.84 8.60 -8.57
N LEU A 23 -20.12 9.67 -8.20
CA LEU A 23 -18.82 10.06 -8.77
C LEU A 23 -17.68 10.04 -7.74
N VAL A 24 -17.74 9.14 -6.74
CA VAL A 24 -16.69 9.01 -5.70
C VAL A 24 -15.99 7.63 -5.69
N PHE A 25 -16.38 6.70 -6.56
CA PHE A 25 -15.69 5.41 -6.68
C PHE A 25 -15.34 5.16 -8.15
N PRO A 26 -14.14 5.59 -8.58
CA PRO A 26 -13.09 4.59 -8.80
C PRO A 26 -11.70 5.20 -8.60
N LEU A 27 -11.20 5.32 -7.36
CA LEU A 27 -9.85 5.87 -7.15
C LEU A 27 -8.97 5.09 -6.18
N LEU A 28 -9.26 3.79 -6.04
CA LEU A 28 -8.38 2.82 -5.40
C LEU A 28 -8.20 1.59 -6.30
N ALA A 29 -8.23 1.78 -7.62
CA ALA A 29 -7.61 0.78 -8.49
C ALA A 29 -6.11 0.87 -8.19
N ALA A 30 -5.61 -0.08 -7.40
CA ALA A 30 -4.19 -0.17 -7.10
C ALA A 30 -3.41 -0.13 -8.41
N LEU A 31 -2.51 0.83 -8.52
CA LEU A 31 -1.80 1.05 -9.76
C LEU A 31 -0.75 -0.05 -9.91
N ARG A 32 -0.82 -0.70 -11.07
CA ARG A 32 -0.08 -1.89 -11.47
C ARG A 32 1.37 -1.57 -11.80
N VAL A 33 2.32 -2.29 -11.20
CA VAL A 33 3.77 -2.25 -11.52
C VAL A 33 4.20 -3.63 -12.06
N GLU A 34 5.14 -3.67 -13.01
CA GLU A 34 5.72 -4.90 -13.55
C GLU A 34 6.72 -5.49 -12.54
N ALA A 35 6.70 -6.82 -12.30
CA ALA A 35 7.72 -7.46 -11.48
C ALA A 35 9.02 -7.64 -12.25
N THR A 36 10.12 -7.52 -11.53
CA THR A 36 11.47 -7.46 -12.10
C THR A 36 12.20 -8.81 -12.12
N GLY A 37 11.53 -9.94 -11.85
CA GLY A 37 12.19 -11.26 -11.72
C GLY A 37 12.77 -11.47 -10.31
N LYS A 38 13.84 -12.28 -10.18
CA LYS A 38 14.56 -12.54 -8.90
C LYS A 38 15.29 -11.29 -8.39
N CYS A 39 15.55 -11.23 -7.07
CA CYS A 39 16.12 -10.07 -6.36
C CYS A 39 17.11 -9.25 -7.19
N ASN A 40 16.65 -8.10 -7.68
CA ASN A 40 17.47 -7.23 -8.50
C ASN A 40 18.47 -6.45 -7.63
N LYS A 41 19.73 -6.88 -7.65
CA LYS A 41 20.81 -6.26 -6.88
C LYS A 41 21.08 -4.81 -7.29
N ASP A 42 20.84 -4.43 -8.54
CA ASP A 42 21.04 -3.04 -8.98
C ASP A 42 19.99 -2.12 -8.35
N ILE A 43 18.73 -2.56 -8.26
CA ILE A 43 17.67 -1.83 -7.54
C ILE A 43 18.08 -1.66 -6.07
N ILE A 44 18.47 -2.75 -5.40
CA ILE A 44 18.90 -2.71 -3.99
C ILE A 44 20.07 -1.75 -3.80
N ASN A 45 21.10 -1.81 -4.64
CA ASN A 45 22.25 -0.93 -4.57
C ASN A 45 21.85 0.55 -4.75
N LYS A 46 20.95 0.86 -5.69
CA LYS A 46 20.43 2.22 -5.89
C LYS A 46 19.61 2.70 -4.70
N ILE A 47 18.78 1.84 -4.10
CA ILE A 47 18.03 2.17 -2.89
C ILE A 47 19.01 2.50 -1.75
N LEU A 48 19.99 1.63 -1.49
CA LEU A 48 20.97 1.83 -0.42
C LEU A 48 21.83 3.09 -0.64
N ALA A 49 22.07 3.48 -1.90
CA ALA A 49 22.80 4.70 -2.23
C ALA A 49 21.94 5.98 -2.12
N SER A 50 20.61 5.88 -2.21
CA SER A 50 19.70 7.04 -2.30
C SER A 50 18.82 7.26 -1.06
N ASN A 51 18.56 6.23 -0.25
CA ASN A 51 17.47 6.26 0.73
C ASN A 51 17.73 7.08 2.00
N ASN A 52 18.86 7.79 2.13
CA ASN A 52 19.27 8.47 3.37
C ASN A 52 19.25 7.55 4.62
N CYS A 53 19.25 6.21 4.44
CA CYS A 53 19.20 5.19 5.47
C CYS A 53 18.12 5.45 6.55
N PRO A 54 16.82 5.28 6.25
CA PRO A 54 15.78 5.58 7.22
C PRO A 54 15.89 4.61 8.41
N PHE A 55 15.71 5.14 9.62
CA PHE A 55 15.72 4.38 10.87
C PHE A 55 14.36 4.45 11.56
N GLY A 56 14.12 3.51 12.47
CA GLY A 56 12.88 3.40 13.22
C GLY A 56 11.69 3.05 12.31
N VAL A 57 11.94 2.27 11.26
CA VAL A 57 10.92 1.91 10.26
C VAL A 57 9.74 1.22 10.93
N LEU A 58 9.99 0.27 11.83
CA LEU A 58 8.91 -0.44 12.52
C LEU A 58 8.08 0.49 13.41
N ALA A 59 8.73 1.44 14.09
CA ALA A 59 8.04 2.44 14.91
C ALA A 59 7.18 3.37 14.05
N LYS A 60 7.70 3.82 12.90
CA LYS A 60 6.95 4.65 11.95
C LYS A 60 5.76 3.91 11.35
N LEU A 61 5.94 2.66 10.92
CA LEU A 61 4.85 1.82 10.43
C LEU A 61 3.79 1.56 11.51
N SER A 62 4.20 1.37 12.76
CA SER A 62 3.26 1.21 13.88
C SER A 62 2.47 2.51 14.14
N ASN A 63 3.15 3.66 14.13
CA ASN A 63 2.52 4.97 14.29
C ASN A 63 1.59 5.35 13.13
N MET A 64 1.83 4.81 11.93
CA MET A 64 0.94 4.95 10.77
C MET A 64 -0.44 4.33 11.03
N GLY A 65 -0.53 3.38 11.96
CA GLY A 65 -1.76 2.65 12.28
C GLY A 65 -2.12 1.65 11.17
N VAL A 66 -3.40 1.57 10.84
CA VAL A 66 -3.84 0.73 9.71
C VAL A 66 -3.49 1.42 8.40
N PHE A 67 -2.71 0.74 7.57
CA PHE A 67 -2.33 1.19 6.24
C PHE A 67 -2.95 0.31 5.15
N THR A 68 -3.04 0.86 3.95
CA THR A 68 -3.46 0.15 2.74
C THR A 68 -2.41 0.30 1.65
N GLN A 69 -2.33 -0.70 0.77
CA GLN A 69 -1.37 -0.70 -0.32
C GLN A 69 -1.96 0.05 -1.52
N ALA A 70 -1.35 1.18 -1.86
CA ALA A 70 -1.79 2.08 -2.93
C ALA A 70 -1.21 1.73 -4.31
N VAL A 71 -0.09 1.00 -4.31
CA VAL A 71 0.60 0.51 -5.51
C VAL A 71 0.83 -0.99 -5.31
N LEU A 72 0.19 -1.79 -6.15
CA LEU A 72 0.26 -3.25 -6.13
C LEU A 72 0.84 -3.75 -7.47
N PRO A 73 1.81 -4.65 -7.47
CA PRO A 73 2.26 -5.28 -8.71
C PRO A 73 1.16 -6.19 -9.30
N THR A 74 0.96 -6.14 -10.61
CA THR A 74 -0.07 -6.98 -11.28
C THR A 74 0.18 -8.47 -11.12
N VAL A 75 1.46 -8.82 -11.10
CA VAL A 75 1.95 -10.20 -11.13
C VAL A 75 1.63 -10.97 -9.84
N GLU A 76 1.55 -10.28 -8.70
CA GLU A 76 1.28 -10.93 -7.41
C GLU A 76 -0.19 -10.88 -7.03
N VAL A 77 -0.88 -9.87 -7.53
CA VAL A 77 -2.25 -9.60 -7.15
C VAL A 77 -3.14 -10.15 -8.25
N SER A 78 -3.55 -11.39 -8.06
CA SER A 78 -4.61 -12.02 -8.86
C SER A 78 -5.77 -11.03 -9.06
N ASP A 79 -6.40 -11.07 -10.24
CA ASP A 79 -7.60 -10.29 -10.51
C ASP A 79 -8.76 -10.58 -9.52
N ALA A 80 -8.64 -11.63 -8.69
CA ALA A 80 -9.56 -11.93 -7.61
C ALA A 80 -9.39 -11.03 -6.37
N VAL A 81 -8.26 -10.35 -6.20
CA VAL A 81 -8.01 -9.48 -5.04
C VAL A 81 -8.55 -8.09 -5.32
N ASP A 82 -9.24 -7.52 -4.34
CA ASP A 82 -9.80 -6.17 -4.38
C ASP A 82 -8.82 -5.16 -3.76
N CYS A 83 -8.41 -5.39 -2.51
CA CYS A 83 -7.46 -4.54 -1.82
C CYS A 83 -6.73 -5.26 -0.67
N PHE A 84 -5.67 -4.61 -0.17
CA PHE A 84 -4.93 -5.04 1.02
C PHE A 84 -4.97 -3.96 2.09
N SER A 85 -5.02 -4.38 3.34
CA SER A 85 -4.66 -3.53 4.49
C SER A 85 -3.68 -4.25 5.40
N GLY A 86 -2.95 -3.50 6.20
CA GLY A 86 -2.08 -4.07 7.21
C GLY A 86 -1.89 -3.11 8.38
N PHE A 87 -1.26 -3.63 9.42
CA PHE A 87 -0.76 -2.82 10.52
C PHE A 87 0.42 -3.52 11.18
N VAL A 88 1.30 -2.73 11.80
CA VAL A 88 2.45 -3.21 12.56
C VAL A 88 2.19 -2.95 14.04
N TYR A 89 2.28 -3.98 14.86
CA TYR A 89 2.18 -3.84 16.31
C TYR A 89 3.38 -3.02 16.84
N PRO A 90 3.24 -2.34 17.99
CA PRO A 90 4.36 -1.62 18.59
C PRO A 90 5.60 -2.51 18.71
N PRO A 91 6.77 -2.05 18.24
CA PRO A 91 7.98 -2.87 18.22
C PRO A 91 8.53 -3.11 19.62
N PHE A 92 9.21 -4.25 19.80
CA PHE A 92 10.03 -4.57 20.96
C PHE A 92 11.49 -4.72 20.49
N GLY A 93 12.29 -3.68 20.71
CA GLY A 93 13.63 -3.59 20.11
C GLY A 93 13.54 -3.54 18.58
N PRO A 94 14.34 -4.34 17.85
CA PRO A 94 14.28 -4.37 16.39
C PRO A 94 13.15 -5.28 15.86
N PHE A 95 12.29 -5.83 16.72
CA PHE A 95 11.29 -6.82 16.30
C PHE A 95 9.87 -6.26 16.40
N ALA A 96 9.02 -6.61 15.44
CA ALA A 96 7.58 -6.37 15.52
C ALA A 96 6.78 -7.56 14.98
N ARG A 97 5.57 -7.70 15.49
CA ARG A 97 4.54 -8.52 14.83
C ARG A 97 3.78 -7.63 13.86
N ALA A 98 3.28 -8.21 12.79
CA ALA A 98 2.44 -7.51 11.84
C ALA A 98 1.31 -8.41 11.36
N ARG A 99 0.25 -7.77 10.84
CA ARG A 99 -0.88 -8.46 10.22
C ARG A 99 -1.22 -7.79 8.89
N ALA A 100 -1.47 -8.61 7.88
CA ALA A 100 -2.07 -8.21 6.62
C ALA A 100 -3.46 -8.84 6.47
N ASN A 101 -4.37 -8.09 5.89
CA ASN A 101 -5.72 -8.49 5.53
C ASN A 101 -5.84 -8.36 4.01
N ILE A 102 -6.14 -9.46 3.35
CA ILE A 102 -6.34 -9.54 1.90
C ILE A 102 -7.84 -9.65 1.66
N PHE A 103 -8.42 -8.64 1.01
CA PHE A 103 -9.83 -8.60 0.65
C PHE A 103 -9.99 -9.05 -0.80
N PHE A 104 -10.83 -10.05 -1.02
CA PHE A 104 -11.12 -10.57 -2.36
C PHE A 104 -12.43 -9.98 -2.89
N LYS A 105 -12.57 -9.95 -4.22
CA LYS A 105 -13.77 -9.44 -4.90
C LYS A 105 -15.02 -10.25 -4.62
N ASP A 106 -14.87 -11.51 -4.22
CA ASP A 106 -15.97 -12.36 -3.74
C ASP A 106 -16.37 -12.06 -2.28
N THR A 107 -15.82 -10.99 -1.70
CA THR A 107 -16.00 -10.53 -0.31
C THR A 107 -15.34 -11.39 0.76
N SER A 108 -14.63 -12.45 0.38
CA SER A 108 -13.85 -13.23 1.33
C SER A 108 -12.63 -12.44 1.86
N LEU A 109 -12.16 -12.83 3.03
CA LEU A 109 -11.03 -12.22 3.72
C LEU A 109 -10.01 -13.30 4.11
N ARG A 110 -8.75 -13.09 3.74
CA ARG A 110 -7.62 -13.86 4.29
C ARG A 110 -6.81 -12.96 5.22
N MET A 111 -6.56 -13.45 6.43
CA MET A 111 -5.68 -12.81 7.39
C MET A 111 -4.33 -13.52 7.43
N VAL A 112 -3.26 -12.76 7.38
CA VAL A 112 -1.89 -13.25 7.41
C VAL A 112 -1.16 -12.57 8.56
N ASN A 113 -0.62 -13.35 9.49
CA ASN A 113 0.24 -12.83 10.55
C ASN A 113 1.69 -13.17 10.22
N TYR A 114 2.59 -12.22 10.39
CA TYR A 114 4.01 -12.36 10.09
C TYR A 114 4.84 -11.59 11.09
N TYR A 115 6.14 -11.87 11.10
CA TYR A 115 7.12 -11.20 11.95
C TYR A 115 8.01 -10.31 11.10
N GLN A 116 8.44 -9.19 11.67
CA GLN A 116 9.36 -8.27 11.03
C GLN A 116 10.54 -8.01 11.97
N GLN A 117 11.73 -7.90 11.39
CA GLN A 117 12.94 -7.49 12.08
C GLN A 117 13.60 -6.35 11.33
N GLU A 118 13.76 -5.22 12.00
CA GLU A 118 14.52 -4.08 11.50
C GLU A 118 16.01 -4.39 11.50
N GLN A 119 16.63 -4.14 10.35
CA GLN A 119 18.06 -4.22 10.12
C GLN A 119 18.63 -2.79 10.03
N SER A 120 19.70 -2.59 9.27
CA SER A 120 20.28 -1.28 9.00
C SER A 120 19.67 -0.60 7.77
N CYS A 121 19.77 0.73 7.70
CA CYS A 121 19.48 1.53 6.50
C CYS A 121 18.11 1.27 5.85
N GLY A 122 17.06 1.17 6.67
CA GLY A 122 15.70 1.01 6.17
C GLY A 122 15.37 -0.40 5.69
N GLN A 123 16.24 -1.39 5.93
CA GLN A 123 15.96 -2.77 5.61
C GLN A 123 15.15 -3.44 6.72
N LEU A 124 14.12 -4.20 6.34
CA LEU A 124 13.46 -5.18 7.21
C LEU A 124 13.68 -6.59 6.64
N ILE A 125 13.72 -7.57 7.54
CA ILE A 125 13.48 -8.97 7.21
C ILE A 125 12.08 -9.31 7.69
N GLU A 126 11.22 -9.80 6.80
CA GLU A 126 9.92 -10.36 7.14
C GLU A 126 9.99 -11.89 7.14
N SER A 127 9.25 -12.53 8.04
CA SER A 127 9.18 -13.98 8.13
C SER A 127 7.72 -14.43 8.18
N TYR A 128 7.35 -15.31 7.25
CA TYR A 128 6.01 -15.87 7.12
C TYR A 128 6.06 -17.31 6.59
N GLU A 129 5.38 -18.23 7.28
CA GLU A 129 5.24 -19.65 6.89
C GLU A 129 6.56 -20.35 6.51
N GLY A 130 7.67 -19.95 7.15
CA GLY A 130 9.00 -20.52 6.91
C GLY A 130 9.81 -19.83 5.81
N GLY A 131 9.21 -18.91 5.05
CA GLY A 131 9.89 -18.07 4.08
C GLY A 131 10.33 -16.72 4.66
N GLN A 132 11.44 -16.20 4.15
CA GLN A 132 11.97 -14.87 4.46
C GLN A 132 11.88 -13.92 3.26
N TYR A 133 11.59 -12.66 3.55
CA TYR A 133 11.46 -11.59 2.57
C TYR A 133 12.29 -10.39 3.01
N ASN A 134 13.09 -9.84 2.11
CA ASN A 134 13.85 -8.63 2.37
C ASN A 134 13.07 -7.41 1.87
N ILE A 135 12.79 -6.47 2.77
CA ILE A 135 12.11 -5.22 2.44
C ILE A 135 13.10 -4.08 2.56
N TYR A 136 13.25 -3.29 1.51
CA TYR A 136 14.12 -2.12 1.47
C TYR A 136 13.25 -0.88 1.38
N PHE A 137 13.20 -0.06 2.43
CA PHE A 137 12.46 1.19 2.41
C PHE A 137 13.26 2.28 1.71
N LEU A 138 12.64 2.89 0.69
CA LEU A 138 13.17 4.04 -0.04
C LEU A 138 12.84 5.33 0.70
N ASN A 139 11.62 5.43 1.22
CA ASN A 139 11.16 6.53 2.06
C ASN A 139 10.08 6.03 3.03
N ILE A 140 10.01 6.66 4.20
CA ILE A 140 8.93 6.47 5.15
C ILE A 140 8.71 7.73 6.01
N ASP A 141 7.49 8.24 5.94
CA ASP A 141 6.99 9.39 6.67
C ASP A 141 5.54 9.17 7.15
N ASP A 142 4.92 10.22 7.70
CA ASP A 142 3.57 10.13 8.26
C ASP A 142 2.46 9.97 7.20
N THR A 143 2.78 10.13 5.92
CA THR A 143 1.82 10.09 4.80
C THR A 143 1.96 8.82 3.97
N SER A 144 3.16 8.27 3.83
CA SER A 144 3.39 7.08 3.04
C SER A 144 4.68 6.34 3.43
N ALA A 145 4.77 5.09 3.02
CA ALA A 145 6.02 4.36 2.96
C ALA A 145 6.19 3.73 1.58
N THR A 146 7.34 4.00 0.96
CA THR A 146 7.75 3.42 -0.33
C THR A 146 8.80 2.37 -0.06
N TYR A 147 8.60 1.17 -0.59
CA TYR A 147 9.50 0.05 -0.35
C TYR A 147 9.66 -0.81 -1.60
N TYR A 148 10.74 -1.59 -1.62
CA TYR A 148 10.96 -2.69 -2.55
C TYR A 148 11.07 -3.98 -1.74
N ARG A 149 10.23 -4.96 -2.05
CA ARG A 149 10.35 -6.32 -1.51
C ARG A 149 11.16 -7.16 -2.50
N CYS A 150 12.13 -7.89 -1.97
CA CYS A 150 12.89 -8.88 -2.70
C CYS A 150 12.81 -10.24 -2.00
N VAL A 151 12.66 -11.29 -2.80
CA VAL A 151 12.54 -12.69 -2.39
C VAL A 151 13.78 -13.46 -2.81
N ASP A 152 14.69 -13.73 -1.86
CA ASP A 152 15.93 -14.49 -2.07
C ASP A 152 15.96 -15.86 -1.37
N ASP A 153 14.92 -16.18 -0.59
CA ASP A 153 14.74 -17.47 0.08
C ASP A 153 14.01 -18.47 -0.82
N GLU A 154 14.56 -19.68 -0.96
CA GLU A 154 13.96 -20.77 -1.74
C GLU A 154 12.63 -21.29 -1.16
N ASN A 155 12.38 -21.03 0.13
CA ASN A 155 11.13 -21.40 0.81
C ASN A 155 10.07 -20.30 0.74
N ALA A 156 10.43 -19.09 0.28
CA ALA A 156 9.51 -17.99 0.15
C ALA A 156 8.69 -18.10 -1.15
N VAL A 157 7.45 -17.61 -1.09
CA VAL A 157 6.52 -17.63 -2.23
C VAL A 157 6.20 -16.21 -2.66
N GLY A 158 6.08 -16.00 -3.96
CA GLY A 158 5.83 -14.69 -4.56
C GLY A 158 7.00 -14.22 -5.39
N GLU A 159 6.92 -12.97 -5.81
CA GLU A 159 7.86 -12.25 -6.66
C GLU A 159 8.38 -11.00 -5.97
N ASP A 160 9.37 -10.38 -6.60
CA ASP A 160 9.87 -9.08 -6.20
C ASP A 160 8.93 -7.99 -6.67
N PHE A 161 8.75 -6.96 -5.83
CA PHE A 161 7.95 -5.81 -6.24
C PHE A 161 8.26 -4.52 -5.49
N GLY A 162 8.02 -3.40 -6.18
CA GLY A 162 7.91 -2.09 -5.58
C GLY A 162 6.50 -1.83 -5.04
N GLY A 163 6.42 -1.32 -3.80
CA GLY A 163 5.18 -1.04 -3.11
C GLY A 163 5.13 0.37 -2.52
N CYS A 164 3.91 0.86 -2.35
CA CYS A 164 3.63 2.09 -1.61
C CYS A 164 2.44 1.84 -0.70
N VAL A 165 2.61 2.06 0.59
CA VAL A 165 1.53 2.02 1.58
C VAL A 165 1.24 3.41 2.10
N ILE A 166 -0.02 3.65 2.44
CA ILE A 166 -0.50 4.89 3.06
C ILE A 166 -1.43 4.58 4.23
N PRO A 167 -1.56 5.46 5.24
CA PRO A 167 -2.57 5.29 6.28
C PRO A 167 -3.97 5.28 5.67
N VAL A 168 -4.82 4.33 6.09
CA VAL A 168 -6.23 4.27 5.65
C VAL A 168 -6.97 5.56 5.98
N SER A 169 -6.65 6.18 7.13
CA SER A 169 -7.21 7.47 7.56
C SER A 169 -6.88 8.63 6.61
N LYS A 170 -5.85 8.50 5.77
CA LYS A 170 -5.41 9.51 4.80
C LYS A 170 -5.72 9.12 3.34
N ALA A 171 -6.36 7.99 3.08
CA ALA A 171 -6.57 7.48 1.71
C ALA A 171 -7.33 8.45 0.78
N GLN A 172 -8.15 9.35 1.34
CA GLN A 172 -8.89 10.36 0.58
C GLN A 172 -8.24 11.75 0.58
N ASP A 173 -7.11 11.93 1.29
CA ASP A 173 -6.40 13.20 1.39
C ASP A 173 -5.68 13.50 0.06
N PRO A 174 -5.81 14.73 -0.50
CA PRO A 174 -4.98 15.17 -1.62
C PRO A 174 -3.48 14.95 -1.40
N ALA A 175 -2.98 15.09 -0.17
CA ALA A 175 -1.58 14.83 0.16
C ALA A 175 -1.20 13.36 -0.06
N ALA A 176 -2.10 12.40 0.22
CA ALA A 176 -1.86 10.99 -0.05
C ALA A 176 -1.75 10.70 -1.55
N LYS A 177 -2.53 11.40 -2.40
CA LYS A 177 -2.40 11.27 -3.86
C LYS A 177 -1.05 11.75 -4.36
N ALA A 178 -0.55 12.87 -3.83
CA ALA A 178 0.79 13.36 -4.14
C ALA A 178 1.88 12.39 -3.66
N ALA A 179 1.73 11.83 -2.46
CA ALA A 179 2.64 10.82 -1.92
C ALA A 179 2.67 9.55 -2.78
N ILE A 180 1.52 9.06 -3.26
CA ILE A 180 1.43 7.92 -4.18
C ILE A 180 2.14 8.23 -5.51
N ALA A 181 1.95 9.42 -6.07
CA ALA A 181 2.64 9.83 -7.29
C ALA A 181 4.16 9.88 -7.09
N SER A 182 4.61 10.41 -5.94
CA SER A 182 6.03 10.41 -5.56
C SER A 182 6.57 8.99 -5.39
N CYS A 183 5.85 8.11 -4.68
CA CYS A 183 6.20 6.69 -4.53
C CYS A 183 6.48 6.05 -5.89
N LYS A 184 5.59 6.25 -6.86
CA LYS A 184 5.73 5.71 -8.22
C LYS A 184 6.98 6.23 -8.93
N GLN A 185 7.24 7.52 -8.83
CA GLN A 185 8.43 8.10 -9.45
C GLN A 185 9.69 7.53 -8.80
N THR A 186 9.77 7.48 -7.48
CA THR A 186 10.93 6.93 -6.77
C THR A 186 11.16 5.46 -7.07
N LEU A 187 10.09 4.66 -7.20
CA LEU A 187 10.21 3.27 -7.64
C LEU A 187 10.78 3.20 -9.07
N ALA A 188 10.22 3.95 -10.01
CA ALA A 188 10.71 3.99 -11.39
C ALA A 188 12.18 4.47 -11.51
N ASP A 189 12.61 5.38 -10.63
CA ASP A 189 13.98 5.90 -10.62
C ASP A 189 15.00 4.81 -10.19
N VAL A 190 14.59 3.89 -9.31
CA VAL A 190 15.46 2.79 -8.88
C VAL A 190 15.39 1.60 -9.83
N GLY A 191 14.28 1.40 -10.54
CA GLY A 191 14.10 0.39 -11.59
C GLY A 191 12.87 -0.46 -11.38
#